data_AF-A0A4R0XFU5-F1
#
_entry.id   AF-A0A4R0XFU5-F1
#
_cell.length_a   1.000
_cell.length_b   1.000
_cell.length_c   1.000
_cell.angle_alpha   90.00
_cell.angle_beta   90.00
_cell.angle_gamma   90.00
#
_symmetry.space_group_name_H-M   'P 1'
#
loop_
_entity.id
_entity.type
_entity.pdbx_description
1 polymer ?
#
loop_
_entity_poly.entity_id
_entity_poly.type
_entity_poly.pdbx_seq_one_letter_code
_entity_poly.pdbx_strand_id
1 'polypeptide(L)'
;MKVKQMSKRRFVDGEQGCWANRWDVVTGGNKRRAGDVFIRLLLRIACVLIAGLACAPAQANLTCGITAMNKVISAGTISVPVSAPVGTTVGTLATDSFQPTCNFPASGLSDTSATLYTDVTTTAALASGFTDVYQTGIAGLGIRYTFSSPECGAPNATLTNGAVRVSCNFAGPLNGPTMSPYIYITPTLVVTGPIKSGASSFTTVPNIVITYRTSDGGANYWVKGSVYTGAATGTLTHATCSVNQSNVSVIMPTADTQSFSTGIGAVAAPQSFTLSLSCSTGATVLITLGDGVNPANRGTSLQLTSDSTAKGIGVQVVNSSGSPVAFGQDSATPGNANQWSAGASPNGTLQIPLTARYVRTGVVSAGTVKALATFTMSYQ
;
A
#
# COMPACT_ATOMS: atom_id res chain seq x y z
N MET A 1 39.07 -58.80 -39.43
CA MET A 1 38.64 -58.40 -40.79
C MET A 1 37.14 -58.63 -40.89
N LYS A 2 36.32 -57.56 -40.83
CA LYS A 2 34.85 -57.48 -41.09
C LYS A 2 33.95 -58.43 -40.22
N VAL A 3 32.72 -58.12 -39.80
CA VAL A 3 31.73 -57.09 -40.13
C VAL A 3 30.55 -57.17 -39.12
N LYS A 4 29.90 -56.01 -38.87
CA LYS A 4 28.49 -55.71 -38.46
C LYS A 4 27.84 -56.43 -37.25
N GLN A 5 26.75 -55.98 -36.65
CA GLN A 5 26.00 -54.72 -36.43
C GLN A 5 24.68 -55.19 -35.78
N MET A 6 24.14 -54.51 -34.75
CA MET A 6 22.68 -54.43 -34.42
C MET A 6 22.55 -53.47 -33.22
N SER A 7 22.01 -52.26 -33.38
CA SER A 7 20.59 -51.85 -33.42
C SER A 7 19.96 -51.60 -32.03
N LYS A 8 19.44 -50.37 -31.91
CA LYS A 8 18.74 -49.68 -30.80
C LYS A 8 17.83 -50.55 -29.91
N ARG A 9 17.83 -50.23 -28.61
CA ARG A 9 16.59 -49.93 -27.84
C ARG A 9 16.84 -48.80 -26.84
N ARG A 10 15.88 -47.87 -26.81
CA ARG A 10 15.72 -46.82 -25.81
C ARG A 10 14.80 -47.42 -24.73
N PHE A 11 15.23 -47.45 -23.47
CA PHE A 11 14.34 -47.65 -22.33
C PHE A 11 14.55 -46.49 -21.36
N VAL A 12 13.42 -45.87 -21.05
CA VAL A 12 13.18 -44.93 -19.97
C VAL A 12 12.98 -45.80 -18.72
N ASP A 13 13.74 -45.53 -17.67
CA ASP A 13 13.23 -45.38 -16.29
C ASP A 13 14.40 -45.20 -15.33
N GLY A 14 14.15 -44.36 -14.33
CA GLY A 14 15.14 -43.86 -13.40
C GLY A 14 15.65 -44.94 -12.45
N GLU A 15 16.96 -44.92 -12.24
CA GLU A 15 17.64 -45.30 -11.00
C GLU A 15 19.11 -44.86 -11.18
N GLN A 16 19.59 -43.96 -10.32
CA GLN A 16 21.00 -43.57 -10.33
C GLN A 16 21.83 -44.76 -9.82
N GLY A 17 22.50 -45.44 -10.73
CA GLY A 17 23.41 -46.53 -10.42
C GLY A 17 24.68 -46.05 -9.70
N CYS A 18 24.98 -46.67 -8.55
CA CYS A 18 26.32 -46.65 -7.98
C CYS A 18 27.28 -47.39 -8.92
N TRP A 19 28.30 -46.69 -9.43
CA TRP A 19 29.41 -47.31 -10.15
C TRP A 19 30.29 -48.07 -9.16
N ALA A 20 30.24 -49.40 -9.18
CA ALA A 20 31.18 -50.24 -8.45
C ALA A 20 32.36 -50.61 -9.35
N ASN A 21 33.56 -50.13 -9.02
CA ASN A 21 34.80 -50.58 -9.65
C ASN A 21 35.04 -52.06 -9.31
N ARG A 22 35.00 -52.93 -10.33
CA ARG A 22 35.31 -54.36 -10.21
C ARG A 22 36.83 -54.53 -10.15
N TRP A 23 37.35 -54.89 -8.98
CA TRP A 23 38.72 -55.38 -8.82
C TRP A 23 38.68 -56.91 -8.81
N ASP A 24 39.18 -57.53 -9.89
CA ASP A 24 39.33 -58.99 -9.95
C ASP A 24 40.57 -59.41 -9.13
N VAL A 25 40.32 -60.07 -8.00
CA VAL A 25 41.36 -60.68 -7.17
C VAL A 25 41.64 -62.09 -7.69
N VAL A 26 42.79 -62.29 -8.33
CA VAL A 26 43.32 -63.61 -8.69
C VAL A 26 43.95 -64.24 -7.45
N THR A 27 43.37 -65.31 -6.91
CA THR A 27 44.04 -66.14 -5.89
C THR A 27 44.39 -67.50 -6.46
N GLY A 28 45.70 -67.75 -6.59
CA GLY A 28 46.29 -69.06 -6.83
C GLY A 28 46.02 -70.01 -5.66
N GLY A 29 45.82 -71.29 -5.98
CA GLY A 29 45.41 -72.31 -5.03
C GLY A 29 46.51 -72.73 -4.06
N ASN A 30 46.15 -72.88 -2.78
CA ASN A 30 46.63 -74.01 -1.98
C ASN A 30 45.72 -74.28 -0.76
N LYS A 31 45.85 -75.50 -0.23
CA LYS A 31 44.98 -76.28 0.68
C LYS A 31 44.21 -75.53 1.79
N ARG A 32 42.93 -75.91 1.92
CA ARG A 32 41.89 -75.39 2.84
C ARG A 32 42.11 -75.82 4.31
N ARG A 33 42.01 -74.89 5.25
CA ARG A 33 41.57 -75.13 6.64
C ARG A 33 40.17 -74.54 6.81
N ALA A 34 39.23 -75.33 7.35
CA ALA A 34 37.81 -74.98 7.46
C ALA A 34 37.52 -73.70 8.28
N GLY A 35 38.45 -73.25 9.15
CA GLY A 35 38.32 -72.02 9.93
C GLY A 35 38.40 -70.72 9.10
N ASP A 36 39.11 -70.72 7.97
CA ASP A 36 39.31 -69.51 7.15
C ASP A 36 38.06 -69.07 6.38
N VAL A 37 37.17 -70.01 6.07
CA VAL A 37 35.95 -69.72 5.30
C VAL A 37 34.90 -69.02 6.18
N PHE A 38 34.81 -69.42 7.45
CA PHE A 38 33.85 -68.84 8.41
C PHE A 38 34.23 -67.42 8.81
N ILE A 39 35.54 -67.17 9.01
CA ILE A 39 36.07 -65.84 9.33
C ILE A 39 35.87 -64.87 8.15
N ARG A 40 36.10 -65.32 6.90
CA ARG A 40 35.87 -64.50 5.71
C ARG A 40 34.39 -64.18 5.47
N LEU A 41 33.48 -65.08 5.85
CA LEU A 41 32.03 -64.84 5.75
C LEU A 41 31.57 -63.81 6.80
N LEU A 42 32.04 -63.92 8.04
CA LEU A 42 31.76 -62.96 9.11
C LEU A 42 32.34 -61.57 8.81
N LEU A 43 33.54 -61.49 8.25
CA LEU A 43 34.14 -60.23 7.78
C LEU A 43 33.34 -59.58 6.64
N ARG A 44 32.80 -60.37 5.70
CA ARG A 44 31.96 -59.84 4.61
C ARG A 44 30.60 -59.34 5.11
N ILE A 45 29.98 -60.06 6.05
CA ILE A 45 28.71 -59.63 6.67
C ILE A 45 28.94 -58.37 7.52
N ALA A 46 30.04 -58.29 8.27
CA ALA A 46 30.42 -57.10 9.02
C ALA A 46 30.68 -55.90 8.09
N CYS A 47 31.38 -56.07 6.97
CA CYS A 47 31.60 -54.99 6.00
C CYS A 47 30.30 -54.50 5.34
N VAL A 48 29.34 -55.38 5.05
CA VAL A 48 28.03 -54.99 4.48
C VAL A 48 27.15 -54.29 5.52
N LEU A 49 27.18 -54.73 6.79
CA LEU A 49 26.48 -54.06 7.89
C LEU A 49 27.10 -52.69 8.25
N ILE A 50 28.43 -52.56 8.14
CA ILE A 50 29.13 -51.28 8.37
C ILE A 50 28.92 -50.32 7.19
N ALA A 51 28.84 -50.83 5.95
CA ALA A 51 28.53 -50.00 4.77
C ALA A 51 27.05 -49.55 4.72
N GLY A 52 26.12 -50.30 5.31
CA GLY A 52 24.70 -49.95 5.38
C GLY A 52 24.34 -48.94 6.48
N LEU A 53 25.22 -48.69 7.46
CA LEU A 53 24.96 -47.78 8.59
C LEU A 53 25.54 -46.37 8.42
N ALA A 54 26.14 -46.05 7.27
CA ALA A 54 26.77 -44.75 7.00
C ALA A 54 25.98 -43.90 5.98
N CYS A 55 24.65 -43.91 6.04
CA CYS A 55 23.85 -42.81 5.49
C CYS A 55 23.64 -41.75 6.57
N ALA A 56 24.69 -41.01 6.91
CA ALA A 56 24.48 -39.72 7.55
C ALA A 56 23.85 -38.78 6.51
N PRO A 57 22.83 -37.98 6.85
CA PRO A 57 22.37 -36.92 5.95
C PRO A 57 23.59 -36.04 5.63
N ALA A 58 24.00 -36.02 4.38
CA ALA A 58 25.06 -35.15 3.89
C ALA A 58 24.57 -33.71 4.05
N GLN A 59 25.01 -33.02 5.09
CA GLN A 59 24.62 -31.63 5.32
C GLN A 59 25.35 -30.76 4.30
N ALA A 60 24.63 -30.21 3.33
CA ALA A 60 25.11 -29.08 2.54
C ALA A 60 25.66 -27.97 3.48
N ASN A 61 26.51 -27.07 2.99
CA ASN A 61 26.93 -25.92 3.79
C ASN A 61 26.71 -24.63 3.00
N LEU A 62 25.46 -24.34 2.67
CA LEU A 62 25.05 -23.10 2.02
C LEU A 62 25.48 -21.92 2.87
N THR A 63 26.40 -21.11 2.34
CA THR A 63 26.86 -19.90 3.01
C THR A 63 26.16 -18.70 2.40
N CYS A 64 25.53 -17.87 3.24
CA CYS A 64 24.80 -16.70 2.80
C CYS A 64 25.23 -15.42 3.53
N GLY A 65 25.23 -14.31 2.81
CA GLY A 65 25.22 -12.95 3.33
C GLY A 65 23.92 -12.24 2.95
N ILE A 66 23.63 -11.10 3.56
CA ILE A 66 22.52 -10.22 3.16
C ILE A 66 23.10 -8.83 2.87
N THR A 67 22.74 -8.26 1.73
CA THR A 67 23.18 -6.93 1.27
C THR A 67 22.00 -5.99 1.09
N ALA A 68 22.28 -4.70 0.83
CA ALA A 68 21.27 -3.64 0.66
C ALA A 68 20.34 -3.47 1.90
N MET A 69 20.95 -3.47 3.08
CA MET A 69 20.31 -3.24 4.38
C MET A 69 20.30 -1.74 4.76
N ASN A 70 19.72 -1.40 5.93
CA ASN A 70 19.72 -0.06 6.52
C ASN A 70 19.07 1.03 5.65
N LYS A 71 17.97 0.69 4.99
CA LYS A 71 17.13 1.60 4.23
C LYS A 71 16.40 2.58 5.14
N VAL A 72 16.05 3.73 4.56
CA VAL A 72 15.23 4.78 5.14
C VAL A 72 14.03 4.96 4.23
N ILE A 73 12.83 4.98 4.81
CA ILE A 73 11.60 5.15 4.01
C ILE A 73 11.50 6.60 3.55
N SER A 74 11.34 6.82 2.24
CA SER A 74 11.03 8.13 1.66
C SER A 74 9.59 8.12 1.15
N ALA A 75 8.70 8.81 1.85
CA ALA A 75 7.27 8.82 1.54
C ALA A 75 6.83 10.06 0.74
N GLY A 76 7.65 11.11 0.67
CA GLY A 76 7.26 12.38 0.03
C GLY A 76 6.07 13.03 0.73
N THR A 77 5.16 13.62 -0.04
CA THR A 77 3.90 14.20 0.47
C THR A 77 2.80 13.15 0.44
N ILE A 78 2.24 12.84 1.61
CA ILE A 78 1.14 11.89 1.79
C ILE A 78 -0.15 12.70 1.98
N SER A 79 -1.06 12.62 1.02
CA SER A 79 -2.39 13.25 1.12
C SER A 79 -3.37 12.30 1.80
N VAL A 80 -4.00 12.73 2.88
CA VAL A 80 -5.00 11.95 3.61
C VAL A 80 -6.37 12.62 3.48
N PRO A 81 -7.42 11.87 3.11
CA PRO A 81 -8.79 12.35 3.19
C PRO A 81 -9.14 12.72 4.63
N VAL A 82 -9.72 13.90 4.83
CA VAL A 82 -10.28 14.30 6.12
C VAL A 82 -11.40 13.31 6.41
N SER A 83 -11.39 12.53 7.50
CA SER A 83 -12.41 11.48 7.77
C SER A 83 -12.29 10.14 7.02
N ALA A 84 -11.13 9.83 6.43
CA ALA A 84 -10.86 8.49 5.91
C ALA A 84 -11.20 7.38 6.94
N PRO A 85 -12.00 6.35 6.58
CA PRO A 85 -12.35 5.30 7.50
C PRO A 85 -11.13 4.44 7.88
N VAL A 86 -11.20 3.81 9.05
CA VAL A 86 -10.17 2.86 9.48
C VAL A 86 -10.07 1.72 8.46
N GLY A 87 -8.85 1.43 8.02
CA GLY A 87 -8.54 0.45 6.99
C GLY A 87 -8.32 1.03 5.59
N THR A 88 -8.57 2.33 5.37
CA THR A 88 -8.28 2.97 4.08
C THR A 88 -6.77 3.03 3.83
N THR A 89 -6.34 2.52 2.67
CA THR A 89 -4.96 2.72 2.18
C THR A 89 -4.84 4.14 1.61
N VAL A 90 -3.94 4.94 2.17
CA VAL A 90 -3.72 6.35 1.77
C VAL A 90 -2.46 6.54 0.92
N GLY A 91 -1.60 5.52 0.84
CA GLY A 91 -0.45 5.54 -0.05
C GLY A 91 0.26 4.21 -0.12
N THR A 92 0.73 3.86 -1.32
CA THR A 92 1.69 2.77 -1.54
C THR A 92 3.03 3.41 -1.85
N LEU A 93 4.02 3.15 -1.01
CA LEU A 93 5.35 3.75 -1.15
C LEU A 93 6.17 3.01 -2.20
N ALA A 94 7.26 3.63 -2.64
CA ALA A 94 8.18 3.00 -3.58
C ALA A 94 8.70 1.67 -3.02
N THR A 95 8.70 0.64 -3.87
CA THR A 95 9.22 -0.68 -3.51
C THR A 95 10.74 -0.63 -3.38
N ASP A 96 11.25 -1.08 -2.24
CA ASP A 96 12.67 -1.33 -2.01
C ASP A 96 13.02 -2.80 -2.26
N SER A 97 14.31 -3.12 -2.27
CA SER A 97 14.77 -4.51 -2.25
C SER A 97 16.03 -4.69 -1.42
N PHE A 98 16.19 -5.92 -0.93
CA PHE A 98 17.43 -6.43 -0.37
C PHE A 98 17.74 -7.80 -1.00
N GLN A 99 18.99 -8.25 -0.87
CA GLN A 99 19.44 -9.47 -1.54
C GLN A 99 20.18 -10.40 -0.57
N PRO A 100 19.73 -11.65 -0.40
CA PRO A 100 20.61 -12.70 0.10
C PRO A 100 21.61 -13.09 -0.99
N THR A 101 22.89 -13.09 -0.66
CA THR A 101 23.98 -13.52 -1.55
C THR A 101 24.52 -14.86 -1.04
N CYS A 102 24.22 -15.95 -1.74
CA CYS A 102 24.50 -17.30 -1.27
C CYS A 102 25.40 -18.09 -2.24
N ASN A 103 26.28 -18.92 -1.70
CA ASN A 103 27.09 -19.85 -2.49
C ASN A 103 27.33 -21.17 -1.74
N PHE A 104 27.64 -22.23 -2.50
CA PHE A 104 28.10 -23.51 -1.96
C PHE A 104 29.64 -23.53 -1.97
N PRO A 105 30.32 -23.43 -0.82
CA PRO A 105 31.78 -23.39 -0.76
C PRO A 105 32.41 -24.73 -1.15
N ALA A 106 33.67 -24.69 -1.60
CA ALA A 106 34.42 -25.88 -2.03
C ALA A 106 34.66 -26.91 -0.91
N SER A 107 34.59 -26.49 0.36
CA SER A 107 34.87 -27.31 1.54
C SER A 107 33.62 -27.91 2.21
N GLY A 108 32.50 -28.04 1.47
CA GLY A 108 31.25 -28.63 1.96
C GLY A 108 31.05 -30.11 1.61
N LEU A 109 30.04 -30.75 2.20
CA LEU A 109 29.56 -32.08 1.79
C LEU A 109 28.88 -32.00 0.41
N SER A 110 28.71 -33.17 -0.24
CA SER A 110 28.26 -33.36 -1.64
C SER A 110 26.88 -32.80 -2.01
N ASP A 111 26.16 -32.18 -1.07
CA ASP A 111 24.81 -31.70 -1.31
C ASP A 111 24.83 -30.28 -1.86
N THR A 112 24.41 -30.17 -3.12
CA THR A 112 24.39 -28.96 -3.94
C THR A 112 23.02 -28.29 -3.91
N SER A 113 22.21 -28.57 -2.89
CA SER A 113 20.87 -28.00 -2.72
C SER A 113 20.59 -27.67 -1.25
N ALA A 114 20.00 -26.49 -1.00
CA ALA A 114 19.61 -26.05 0.34
C ALA A 114 18.57 -24.92 0.28
N THR A 115 17.77 -24.79 1.33
CA THR A 115 16.81 -23.69 1.47
C THR A 115 17.35 -22.63 2.43
N LEU A 116 17.36 -21.38 1.99
CA LEU A 116 17.53 -20.23 2.87
C LEU A 116 16.16 -19.82 3.41
N TYR A 117 16.04 -19.74 4.74
CA TYR A 117 14.91 -19.13 5.40
C TYR A 117 15.31 -17.72 5.87
N THR A 118 14.67 -16.71 5.30
CA THR A 118 14.83 -15.31 5.70
C THR A 118 13.65 -14.92 6.58
N ASP A 119 13.91 -14.76 7.87
CA ASP A 119 12.94 -14.33 8.87
C ASP A 119 13.03 -12.82 9.04
N VAL A 120 11.99 -12.11 8.61
CA VAL A 120 11.83 -10.69 8.85
C VAL A 120 10.92 -10.52 10.05
N THR A 121 11.37 -9.75 11.03
CA THR A 121 10.66 -9.55 12.30
C THR A 121 10.62 -8.08 12.71
N THR A 122 9.61 -7.73 13.50
CA THR A 122 9.52 -6.42 14.17
C THR A 122 8.91 -6.59 15.55
N THR A 123 9.35 -5.75 16.49
CA THR A 123 8.78 -5.62 17.83
C THR A 123 7.82 -4.44 17.94
N ALA A 124 7.56 -3.74 16.83
CA ALA A 124 6.64 -2.60 16.82
C ALA A 124 5.21 -3.02 17.17
N ALA A 125 4.50 -2.12 17.85
CA ALA A 125 3.11 -2.33 18.21
C ALA A 125 2.23 -2.39 16.96
N LEU A 126 1.32 -3.38 16.93
CA LEU A 126 0.26 -3.44 15.94
C LEU A 126 -0.73 -2.30 16.17
N ALA A 127 -1.28 -1.79 15.08
CA ALA A 127 -2.44 -0.91 15.14
C ALA A 127 -3.67 -1.70 15.64
N SER A 128 -4.51 -1.05 16.45
CA SER A 128 -5.70 -1.69 17.01
C SER A 128 -6.61 -2.25 15.92
N GLY A 129 -6.99 -3.52 16.02
CA GLY A 129 -7.85 -4.19 15.04
C GLY A 129 -7.13 -4.75 13.81
N PHE A 130 -5.81 -4.62 13.71
CA PHE A 130 -5.01 -5.17 12.61
C PHE A 130 -4.00 -6.20 13.11
N THR A 131 -3.73 -7.20 12.28
CA THR A 131 -2.68 -8.21 12.53
C THR A 131 -1.42 -7.94 11.73
N ASP A 132 -1.45 -7.01 10.77
CA ASP A 132 -0.40 -6.79 9.77
C ASP A 132 -0.09 -5.31 9.50
N VAL A 133 -0.73 -4.40 10.26
CA VAL A 133 -0.50 -2.96 10.22
C VAL A 133 0.13 -2.54 11.53
N TYR A 134 1.25 -1.86 11.45
CA TYR A 134 2.05 -1.41 12.59
C TYR A 134 1.92 0.09 12.80
N GLN A 135 1.96 0.55 14.05
CA GLN A 135 1.87 1.96 14.38
C GLN A 135 3.09 2.72 13.83
N THR A 136 2.85 3.89 13.22
CA THR A 136 3.91 4.83 12.82
C THR A 136 4.10 5.93 13.88
N GLY A 137 5.03 6.86 13.64
CA GLY A 137 5.16 8.06 14.47
C GLY A 137 3.95 9.00 14.44
N ILE A 138 2.98 8.79 13.53
CA ILE A 138 1.77 9.61 13.42
C ILE A 138 0.58 8.82 13.96
N ALA A 139 -0.06 9.36 15.00
CA ALA A 139 -1.29 8.79 15.56
C ALA A 139 -2.40 8.73 14.48
N GLY A 140 -3.05 7.56 14.37
CA GLY A 140 -4.07 7.29 13.36
C GLY A 140 -3.52 6.83 12.00
N LEU A 141 -2.19 6.80 11.80
CA LEU A 141 -1.55 6.29 10.59
C LEU A 141 -0.68 5.06 10.92
N GLY A 142 -0.95 3.95 10.23
CA GLY A 142 -0.18 2.72 10.30
C GLY A 142 0.57 2.41 9.00
N ILE A 143 1.46 1.43 9.07
CA ILE A 143 2.22 0.93 7.92
C ILE A 143 2.19 -0.60 7.87
N ARG A 144 1.98 -1.15 6.67
CA ARG A 144 2.02 -2.57 6.35
C ARG A 144 3.18 -2.85 5.41
N TYR A 145 3.90 -3.94 5.66
CA TYR A 145 5.00 -4.41 4.82
C TYR A 145 4.61 -5.69 4.10
N THR A 146 4.64 -5.65 2.77
CA THR A 146 4.45 -6.84 1.92
C THR A 146 5.76 -7.15 1.20
N PHE A 147 6.10 -8.43 1.14
CA PHE A 147 7.32 -8.96 0.57
C PHE A 147 6.99 -9.76 -0.68
N SER A 148 7.80 -9.60 -1.72
CA SER A 148 7.68 -10.35 -2.97
C SER A 148 9.05 -10.80 -3.44
N SER A 149 9.15 -12.04 -3.91
CA SER A 149 10.34 -12.59 -4.57
C SER A 149 9.91 -13.68 -5.55
N PRO A 150 9.83 -13.37 -6.85
CA PRO A 150 9.55 -14.35 -7.90
C PRO A 150 10.55 -15.52 -7.88
N GLU A 151 11.82 -15.23 -7.65
CA GLU A 151 12.91 -16.22 -7.63
C GLU A 151 12.79 -17.20 -6.46
N CYS A 152 12.21 -16.76 -5.35
CA CYS A 152 11.95 -17.59 -4.18
C CYS A 152 10.52 -18.16 -4.14
N GLY A 153 9.70 -17.93 -5.18
CA GLY A 153 8.31 -18.39 -5.23
C GLY A 153 7.41 -17.77 -4.16
N ALA A 154 7.75 -16.57 -3.68
CA ALA A 154 7.02 -15.86 -2.63
C ALA A 154 6.38 -14.58 -3.21
N PRO A 155 5.21 -14.65 -3.86
CA PRO A 155 4.69 -13.52 -4.62
C PRO A 155 4.13 -12.39 -3.75
N ASN A 156 3.58 -12.68 -2.57
CA ASN A 156 2.98 -11.69 -1.65
C ASN A 156 2.94 -12.23 -0.20
N ALA A 157 4.01 -12.07 0.55
CA ALA A 157 4.08 -12.44 1.95
C ALA A 157 3.97 -11.18 2.83
N THR A 158 3.01 -11.12 3.75
CA THR A 158 2.80 -9.93 4.59
C THR A 158 3.34 -10.16 5.99
N LEU A 159 4.02 -9.14 6.55
CA LEU A 159 4.49 -9.14 7.94
C LEU A 159 3.30 -9.14 8.89
N THR A 160 2.98 -10.31 9.45
CA THR A 160 1.76 -10.52 10.26
C THR A 160 2.18 -10.95 11.66
N ASN A 161 1.56 -10.39 12.70
CA ASN A 161 1.84 -10.69 14.10
C ASN A 161 3.34 -10.61 14.47
N GLY A 162 4.06 -9.71 13.81
CA GLY A 162 5.46 -9.40 14.11
C GLY A 162 6.48 -10.16 13.28
N ALA A 163 6.08 -11.11 12.42
CA ALA A 163 7.02 -11.93 11.66
C ALA A 163 6.51 -12.34 10.28
N VAL A 164 7.45 -12.57 9.35
CA VAL A 164 7.21 -13.23 8.06
C VAL A 164 8.48 -13.97 7.64
N ARG A 165 8.31 -15.11 7.00
CA ARG A 165 9.41 -15.93 6.48
C ARG A 165 9.33 -16.00 4.96
N VAL A 166 10.40 -15.60 4.30
CA VAL A 166 10.62 -15.84 2.86
C VAL A 166 11.60 -17.00 2.71
N SER A 167 11.19 -18.05 1.99
CA SER A 167 12.00 -19.25 1.80
C SER A 167 12.52 -19.32 0.36
N CYS A 168 13.83 -19.39 0.17
CA CYS A 168 14.46 -19.43 -1.14
C CYS A 168 15.20 -20.76 -1.31
N ASN A 169 14.84 -21.53 -2.33
CA ASN A 169 15.51 -22.78 -2.65
C ASN A 169 16.70 -22.51 -3.58
N PHE A 170 17.89 -22.90 -3.15
CA PHE A 170 19.12 -22.77 -3.92
C PHE A 170 19.60 -24.15 -4.37
N ALA A 171 20.05 -24.22 -5.63
CA ALA A 171 20.71 -25.41 -6.16
C ALA A 171 21.83 -24.98 -7.11
N GLY A 172 23.02 -25.56 -6.98
CA GLY A 172 24.17 -25.20 -7.81
C GLY A 172 25.44 -25.96 -7.44
N PRO A 173 26.46 -25.99 -8.32
CA PRO A 173 27.67 -26.76 -8.09
C PRO A 173 28.46 -26.25 -6.89
N LEU A 174 29.24 -27.14 -6.26
CA LEU A 174 30.25 -26.75 -5.28
C LEU A 174 31.24 -25.77 -5.93
N ASN A 175 31.59 -24.72 -5.20
CA ASN A 175 32.41 -23.62 -5.70
C ASN A 175 31.82 -22.92 -6.95
N GLY A 176 30.49 -22.97 -7.09
CA GLY A 176 29.76 -22.27 -8.14
C GLY A 176 29.65 -20.76 -7.94
N PRO A 177 29.03 -20.04 -8.89
CA PRO A 177 28.79 -18.61 -8.77
C PRO A 177 27.82 -18.30 -7.61
N THR A 178 27.94 -17.09 -7.05
CA THR A 178 27.01 -16.59 -6.04
C THR A 178 25.62 -16.38 -6.64
N MET A 179 24.60 -16.88 -5.95
CA MET A 179 23.19 -16.71 -6.29
C MET A 179 22.60 -15.59 -5.43
N SER A 180 21.93 -14.63 -6.06
CA SER A 180 21.47 -13.41 -5.40
C SER A 180 20.04 -13.00 -5.81
N PRO A 181 19.00 -13.71 -5.35
CA PRO A 181 17.62 -13.36 -5.67
C PRO A 181 17.27 -12.01 -5.04
N TYR A 182 16.34 -11.28 -5.67
CA TYR A 182 15.79 -10.07 -5.08
C TYR A 182 14.62 -10.42 -4.16
N ILE A 183 14.61 -9.81 -2.97
CA ILE A 183 13.43 -9.77 -2.12
C ILE A 183 12.97 -8.31 -2.08
N TYR A 184 11.83 -8.06 -2.71
CA TYR A 184 11.17 -6.77 -2.76
C TYR A 184 10.33 -6.54 -1.52
N ILE A 185 10.30 -5.30 -1.03
CA ILE A 185 9.47 -4.86 0.08
C ILE A 185 8.64 -3.67 -0.38
N THR A 186 7.33 -3.76 -0.25
CA THR A 186 6.39 -2.69 -0.57
C THR A 186 5.72 -2.23 0.72
N PRO A 187 6.08 -1.04 1.24
CA PRO A 187 5.39 -0.42 2.35
C PRO A 187 4.07 0.23 1.89
N THR A 188 3.01 0.02 2.64
CA THR A 188 1.68 0.63 2.39
C THR A 188 1.20 1.34 3.64
N LEU A 189 0.75 2.58 3.49
CA LEU A 189 0.24 3.42 4.57
C LEU A 189 -1.27 3.24 4.70
N VAL A 190 -1.73 2.95 5.91
CA VAL A 190 -3.12 2.58 6.20
C VAL A 190 -3.66 3.44 7.34
N VAL A 191 -4.87 3.95 7.22
CA VAL A 191 -5.55 4.69 8.29
C VAL A 191 -5.96 3.71 9.39
N THR A 192 -5.57 4.00 10.62
CA THR A 192 -5.78 3.15 11.80
C THR A 192 -6.65 3.83 12.86
N GLY A 193 -6.96 5.11 12.68
CA GLY A 193 -7.79 5.90 13.57
C GLY A 193 -7.81 7.37 13.13
N PRO A 194 -8.41 8.27 13.94
CA PRO A 194 -8.42 9.69 13.65
C PRO A 194 -7.00 10.25 13.52
N ILE A 195 -6.72 10.92 12.39
CA ILE A 195 -5.46 11.61 12.13
C ILE A 195 -5.68 13.10 12.40
N LYS A 196 -4.80 13.71 13.20
CA LYS A 196 -4.87 15.14 13.52
C LYS A 196 -4.86 15.99 12.25
N SER A 197 -5.69 17.03 12.19
CA SER A 197 -5.71 17.96 11.07
C SER A 197 -4.43 18.80 11.02
N GLY A 198 -4.03 19.19 9.80
CA GLY A 198 -2.82 19.98 9.54
C GLY A 198 -1.64 19.14 9.07
N ALA A 199 -0.57 19.84 8.67
CA ALA A 199 0.64 19.19 8.19
C ALA A 199 1.42 18.55 9.37
N SER A 200 1.82 17.29 9.24
CA SER A 200 2.64 16.57 10.23
C SER A 200 3.86 15.95 9.56
N SER A 201 5.03 16.00 10.21
CA SER A 201 6.25 15.40 9.66
C SER A 201 6.25 13.88 9.87
N PHE A 202 6.39 13.12 8.78
CA PHE A 202 6.53 11.67 8.82
C PHE A 202 8.02 11.31 8.92
N THR A 203 8.48 11.03 10.15
CA THR A 203 9.91 10.87 10.47
C THR A 203 10.30 9.49 10.98
N THR A 204 9.33 8.71 11.45
CA THR A 204 9.60 7.39 12.07
C THR A 204 8.62 6.33 11.59
N VAL A 205 9.16 5.14 11.41
CA VAL A 205 8.46 3.90 11.04
C VAL A 205 8.99 2.74 11.89
N PRO A 206 8.27 1.63 11.99
CA PRO A 206 8.79 0.40 12.55
C PRO A 206 10.13 0.00 11.92
N ASN A 207 11.09 -0.30 12.79
CA ASN A 207 12.28 -1.02 12.40
C ASN A 207 11.90 -2.49 12.06
N ILE A 208 12.46 -3.02 10.98
CA ILE A 208 12.33 -4.45 10.63
C ILE A 208 13.72 -5.08 10.58
N VAL A 209 13.88 -6.20 11.27
CA VAL A 209 15.15 -6.92 11.43
C VAL A 209 15.12 -8.22 10.66
N ILE A 210 16.22 -8.55 10.01
CA ILE A 210 16.44 -9.86 9.38
C ILE A 210 17.27 -10.75 10.27
N THR A 211 16.75 -11.96 10.45
CA THR A 211 17.51 -13.14 10.83
C THR A 211 17.43 -14.14 9.68
N TYR A 212 18.50 -14.88 9.42
CA TYR A 212 18.45 -15.96 8.44
C TYR A 212 18.99 -17.26 9.02
N ARG A 213 18.53 -18.37 8.44
CA ARG A 213 19.03 -19.72 8.70
C ARG A 213 18.98 -20.53 7.41
N THR A 214 19.76 -21.59 7.33
CA THR A 214 19.77 -22.50 6.18
C THR A 214 19.27 -23.88 6.62
N SER A 215 18.62 -24.62 5.71
CA SER A 215 18.05 -25.95 6.01
C SER A 215 19.11 -26.97 6.45
N ASP A 216 20.35 -26.75 6.05
CA ASP A 216 21.51 -27.59 6.30
C ASP A 216 22.33 -27.15 7.54
N GLY A 217 22.14 -25.92 8.00
CA GLY A 217 22.79 -25.34 9.19
C GLY A 217 22.13 -25.71 10.52
N GLY A 218 21.12 -26.58 10.53
CA GLY A 218 20.40 -27.02 11.73
C GLY A 218 19.62 -25.89 12.42
N ALA A 219 19.74 -25.77 13.74
CA ALA A 219 19.06 -24.75 14.55
C ALA A 219 19.83 -23.42 14.64
N ASN A 220 20.88 -23.21 13.85
CA ASN A 220 21.68 -21.99 13.89
C ASN A 220 20.94 -20.84 13.20
N TYR A 221 20.92 -19.68 13.86
CA TYR A 221 20.35 -18.44 13.35
C TYR A 221 21.41 -17.35 13.33
N TRP A 222 21.47 -16.58 12.25
CA TRP A 222 22.39 -15.46 12.11
C TRP A 222 21.61 -14.15 11.97
N VAL A 223 21.83 -13.25 12.92
CA VAL A 223 21.25 -11.90 12.90
C VAL A 223 22.10 -11.01 11.98
N LYS A 224 21.49 -10.36 10.98
CA LYS A 224 22.20 -9.39 10.12
C LYS A 224 21.95 -7.94 10.50
N GLY A 225 20.78 -7.65 11.08
CA GLY A 225 20.37 -6.29 11.44
C GLY A 225 19.17 -5.83 10.63
N SER A 226 19.05 -4.51 10.48
CA SER A 226 17.81 -3.85 10.07
C SER A 226 17.72 -3.67 8.55
N VAL A 227 16.60 -4.08 7.92
CA VAL A 227 16.34 -3.69 6.53
C VAL A 227 15.89 -2.24 6.49
N TYR A 228 14.91 -1.87 7.32
CA TYR A 228 14.59 -0.46 7.57
C TYR A 228 15.11 -0.08 8.95
N THR A 229 15.84 1.03 9.02
CA THR A 229 16.43 1.56 10.26
C THR A 229 15.38 2.05 11.26
N GLY A 230 14.15 2.26 10.81
CA GLY A 230 13.09 2.92 11.57
C GLY A 230 13.00 4.43 11.31
N ALA A 231 13.94 5.00 10.55
CA ALA A 231 13.85 6.36 10.06
C ALA A 231 12.98 6.44 8.80
N ALA A 232 12.24 7.54 8.69
CA ALA A 232 11.49 7.90 7.50
C ALA A 232 11.61 9.40 7.20
N THR A 233 11.28 9.78 5.97
CA THR A 233 11.16 11.17 5.54
C THR A 233 9.86 11.36 4.76
N GLY A 234 9.13 12.41 5.08
CA GLY A 234 7.90 12.77 4.38
C GLY A 234 7.07 13.77 5.16
N THR A 235 6.00 14.22 4.53
CA THR A 235 5.02 15.14 5.11
C THR A 235 3.63 14.57 4.91
N LEU A 236 2.88 14.48 6.00
CA LEU A 236 1.46 14.16 5.98
C LEU A 236 0.68 15.45 5.84
N THR A 237 -0.21 15.53 4.86
CA THR A 237 -1.10 16.68 4.64
C THR A 237 -2.53 16.19 4.46
N HIS A 238 -3.51 16.95 4.94
CA HIS A 238 -4.91 16.69 4.61
C HIS A 238 -5.25 17.26 3.24
N ALA A 239 -6.06 16.53 2.48
CA ALA A 239 -6.56 17.02 1.20
C ALA A 239 -7.45 18.25 1.42
N THR A 240 -7.09 19.38 0.83
CA THR A 240 -7.81 20.65 0.96
C THR A 240 -7.92 21.36 -0.38
N CYS A 241 -8.77 22.38 -0.45
CA CYS A 241 -8.83 23.30 -1.57
C CYS A 241 -8.68 24.74 -1.09
N SER A 242 -7.88 25.54 -1.78
CA SER A 242 -7.85 27.00 -1.60
C SER A 242 -8.84 27.68 -2.52
N VAL A 243 -9.52 28.71 -2.02
CA VAL A 243 -10.42 29.55 -2.82
C VAL A 243 -9.58 30.46 -3.71
N ASN A 244 -9.77 30.41 -5.03
CA ASN A 244 -9.00 31.26 -5.96
C ASN A 244 -9.54 32.70 -6.00
N GLN A 245 -10.82 32.89 -5.70
CA GLN A 245 -11.51 34.18 -5.71
C GLN A 245 -12.32 34.34 -4.42
N SER A 246 -11.77 35.06 -3.45
CA SER A 246 -12.42 35.31 -2.15
C SER A 246 -13.61 36.26 -2.24
N ASN A 247 -13.74 37.03 -3.32
CA ASN A 247 -14.88 37.90 -3.59
C ASN A 247 -15.40 37.66 -5.01
N VAL A 248 -16.62 37.12 -5.10
CA VAL A 248 -17.29 36.81 -6.37
C VAL A 248 -18.42 37.81 -6.56
N SER A 249 -18.25 38.72 -7.51
CA SER A 249 -19.27 39.69 -7.90
C SER A 249 -20.15 39.13 -9.02
N VAL A 250 -21.45 39.04 -8.79
CA VAL A 250 -22.44 38.57 -9.76
C VAL A 250 -23.33 39.75 -10.16
N ILE A 251 -23.13 40.27 -11.37
CA ILE A 251 -23.97 41.35 -11.92
C ILE A 251 -25.25 40.73 -12.46
N MET A 252 -26.35 40.94 -11.74
CA MET A 252 -27.65 40.43 -12.13
C MET A 252 -28.24 41.25 -13.30
N PRO A 253 -28.86 40.60 -14.31
CA PRO A 253 -29.57 41.31 -15.36
C PRO A 253 -30.77 42.08 -14.82
N THR A 254 -31.22 43.11 -15.55
CA THR A 254 -32.49 43.78 -15.28
C THR A 254 -33.66 42.83 -15.58
N ALA A 255 -34.65 42.77 -14.69
CA ALA A 255 -35.86 41.96 -14.87
C ALA A 255 -37.10 42.85 -14.87
N ASP A 256 -38.03 42.58 -15.80
CA ASP A 256 -39.33 43.24 -15.81
C ASP A 256 -40.23 42.64 -14.72
N THR A 257 -40.99 43.49 -14.02
CA THR A 257 -41.94 43.06 -12.98
C THR A 257 -42.97 42.04 -13.45
N GLN A 258 -43.36 42.07 -14.74
CA GLN A 258 -44.26 41.11 -15.38
C GLN A 258 -43.71 39.68 -15.42
N SER A 259 -42.38 39.53 -15.36
CA SER A 259 -41.72 38.22 -15.27
C SER A 259 -42.09 37.46 -13.99
N PHE A 260 -42.66 38.15 -13.00
CA PHE A 260 -43.09 37.58 -11.71
C PHE A 260 -44.62 37.45 -11.59
N SER A 261 -45.34 37.53 -12.70
CA SER A 261 -46.82 37.51 -12.74
C SER A 261 -47.44 36.20 -12.23
N THR A 262 -46.70 35.09 -12.27
CA THR A 262 -47.19 33.76 -11.83
C THR A 262 -47.34 33.61 -10.31
N GLY A 263 -46.91 34.60 -9.52
CA GLY A 263 -47.13 34.64 -8.06
C GLY A 263 -45.87 34.46 -7.22
N ILE A 264 -46.04 34.27 -5.90
CA ILE A 264 -44.91 33.99 -4.99
C ILE A 264 -44.19 32.72 -5.47
N GLY A 265 -42.87 32.78 -5.54
CA GLY A 265 -42.03 31.71 -6.11
C GLY A 265 -41.73 31.86 -7.61
N ALA A 266 -42.32 32.83 -8.31
CA ALA A 266 -41.93 33.15 -9.68
C ALA A 266 -40.45 33.59 -9.74
N VAL A 267 -39.72 33.16 -10.76
CA VAL A 267 -38.28 33.42 -10.92
C VAL A 267 -37.96 34.05 -12.27
N ALA A 268 -36.92 34.88 -12.32
CA ALA A 268 -36.53 35.58 -13.55
C ALA A 268 -35.03 35.93 -13.58
N ALA A 269 -34.55 36.28 -14.77
CA ALA A 269 -33.20 36.76 -15.05
C ALA A 269 -32.08 35.87 -14.45
N PRO A 270 -31.95 34.61 -14.91
CA PRO A 270 -30.86 33.74 -14.48
C PRO A 270 -29.51 34.30 -14.92
N GLN A 271 -28.54 34.29 -14.01
CA GLN A 271 -27.16 34.70 -14.24
C GLN A 271 -26.22 33.60 -13.75
N SER A 272 -25.51 32.96 -14.69
CA SER A 272 -24.53 31.94 -14.36
C SER A 272 -23.24 32.55 -13.84
N PHE A 273 -22.65 31.88 -12.85
CA PHE A 273 -21.32 32.18 -12.32
C PHE A 273 -20.68 30.89 -11.80
N THR A 274 -19.37 30.90 -11.56
CA THR A 274 -18.64 29.70 -11.14
C THR A 274 -17.72 30.04 -9.98
N LEU A 275 -17.70 29.20 -8.95
CA LEU A 275 -16.65 29.24 -7.93
C LEU A 275 -15.49 28.35 -8.37
N SER A 276 -14.28 28.91 -8.42
CA SER A 276 -13.06 28.17 -8.77
C SER A 276 -12.20 27.95 -7.53
N LEU A 277 -11.82 26.69 -7.28
CA LEU A 277 -10.97 26.28 -6.17
C LEU A 277 -9.72 25.57 -6.71
N SER A 278 -8.58 25.74 -6.06
CA SER A 278 -7.37 24.94 -6.33
C SER A 278 -7.22 23.87 -5.26
N CYS A 279 -7.28 22.62 -5.66
CA CYS A 279 -7.40 21.47 -4.77
C CYS A 279 -6.18 20.54 -4.86
N SER A 280 -5.88 19.90 -3.74
CA SER A 280 -5.13 18.64 -3.71
C SER A 280 -6.10 17.47 -3.77
N THR A 281 -5.74 16.39 -4.48
CA THR A 281 -6.59 15.21 -4.57
C THR A 281 -6.79 14.51 -3.22
N GLY A 282 -7.96 13.91 -3.02
CA GLY A 282 -8.25 13.03 -1.88
C GLY A 282 -9.28 13.51 -0.87
N ALA A 283 -10.05 14.57 -1.13
CA ALA A 283 -11.19 14.98 -0.31
C ALA A 283 -12.50 15.00 -1.11
N THR A 284 -13.63 14.83 -0.43
CA THR A 284 -14.93 15.28 -0.88
C THR A 284 -15.13 16.72 -0.41
N VAL A 285 -15.34 17.64 -1.34
CA VAL A 285 -15.57 19.04 -1.02
C VAL A 285 -17.06 19.24 -0.79
N LEU A 286 -17.41 19.61 0.43
CA LEU A 286 -18.73 20.05 0.80
C LEU A 286 -18.75 21.57 0.94
N ILE A 287 -19.89 22.17 0.61
CA ILE A 287 -20.07 23.62 0.63
C ILE A 287 -21.39 23.98 1.31
N THR A 288 -21.40 25.08 2.04
CA THR A 288 -22.61 25.70 2.62
C THR A 288 -22.66 27.16 2.19
N LEU A 289 -23.82 27.67 1.78
CA LEU A 289 -24.02 29.10 1.60
C LEU A 289 -24.70 29.68 2.84
N GLY A 290 -24.24 30.84 3.29
CA GLY A 290 -24.90 31.65 4.30
C GLY A 290 -25.51 32.91 3.69
N ASP A 291 -26.57 33.42 4.29
CA ASP A 291 -27.09 34.76 4.00
C ASP A 291 -26.28 35.78 4.81
N GLY A 292 -25.57 36.67 4.11
CA GLY A 292 -24.70 37.66 4.73
C GLY A 292 -25.43 38.82 5.39
N VAL A 293 -26.72 39.02 5.10
CA VAL A 293 -27.56 40.05 5.72
C VAL A 293 -28.30 39.46 6.93
N ASN A 294 -28.75 38.21 6.83
CA ASN A 294 -29.44 37.50 7.90
C ASN A 294 -28.83 36.10 8.14
N PRO A 295 -27.80 35.98 9.00
CA PRO A 295 -27.15 34.70 9.29
C PRO A 295 -28.05 33.60 9.87
N ALA A 296 -29.27 33.93 10.33
CA ALA A 296 -30.27 32.98 10.81
C ALA A 296 -31.16 32.42 9.69
N ASN A 297 -31.09 32.97 8.47
CA ASN A 297 -31.85 32.49 7.33
C ASN A 297 -31.46 31.04 7.00
N ARG A 298 -32.46 30.17 6.90
CA ARG A 298 -32.32 28.76 6.47
C ARG A 298 -33.16 28.43 5.24
N GLY A 299 -33.80 29.44 4.65
CA GLY A 299 -34.56 29.31 3.41
C GLY A 299 -33.67 29.31 2.17
N THR A 300 -34.27 29.54 1.00
CA THR A 300 -33.59 29.54 -0.30
C THR A 300 -33.55 30.91 -0.97
N SER A 301 -34.02 31.95 -0.28
CA SER A 301 -34.06 33.33 -0.78
C SER A 301 -33.19 34.23 0.10
N LEU A 302 -32.15 34.82 -0.48
CA LEU A 302 -31.30 35.81 0.17
C LEU A 302 -32.11 37.05 0.48
N GLN A 303 -31.92 37.55 1.70
CA GLN A 303 -32.40 38.85 2.09
C GLN A 303 -31.63 39.95 1.35
N LEU A 304 -32.36 40.95 0.87
CA LEU A 304 -31.74 42.11 0.23
C LEU A 304 -31.07 42.99 1.28
N THR A 305 -29.95 43.61 0.89
CA THR A 305 -29.26 44.60 1.72
C THR A 305 -30.13 45.85 1.91
N SER A 306 -29.89 46.61 2.98
CA SER A 306 -30.69 47.77 3.35
C SER A 306 -30.66 48.92 2.33
N ASP A 307 -29.67 48.95 1.45
CA ASP A 307 -29.53 49.93 0.35
C ASP A 307 -30.22 49.50 -0.96
N SER A 308 -30.93 48.36 -0.94
CA SER A 308 -31.81 47.94 -2.03
C SER A 308 -33.16 48.67 -1.97
N THR A 309 -33.65 49.15 -3.11
CA THR A 309 -34.95 49.86 -3.19
C THR A 309 -36.11 48.98 -3.66
N ALA A 310 -35.83 47.85 -4.34
CA ALA A 310 -36.86 46.90 -4.73
C ALA A 310 -37.52 46.24 -3.50
N LYS A 311 -38.81 45.87 -3.62
CA LYS A 311 -39.57 45.14 -2.59
C LYS A 311 -40.21 43.89 -3.17
N GLY A 312 -40.48 42.91 -2.30
CA GLY A 312 -41.14 41.64 -2.66
C GLY A 312 -40.31 40.72 -3.57
N ILE A 313 -39.01 40.96 -3.67
CA ILE A 313 -38.04 40.16 -4.41
C ILE A 313 -36.91 39.74 -3.46
N GLY A 314 -36.42 38.52 -3.63
CA GLY A 314 -35.14 38.08 -3.10
C GLY A 314 -34.28 37.45 -4.20
N VAL A 315 -33.08 36.98 -3.84
CA VAL A 315 -32.18 36.29 -4.78
C VAL A 315 -32.03 34.82 -4.38
N GLN A 316 -32.16 33.90 -5.33
CA GLN A 316 -31.83 32.49 -5.12
C GLN A 316 -30.50 32.17 -5.78
N VAL A 317 -29.73 31.30 -5.15
CA VAL A 317 -28.61 30.60 -5.79
C VAL A 317 -29.07 29.18 -6.09
N VAL A 318 -28.81 28.72 -7.30
CA VAL A 318 -29.19 27.40 -7.82
C VAL A 318 -27.91 26.63 -8.11
N ASN A 319 -27.86 25.38 -7.67
CA ASN A 319 -26.71 24.50 -7.91
C ASN A 319 -26.78 23.87 -9.32
N SER A 320 -25.75 23.10 -9.67
CA SER A 320 -25.65 22.40 -10.96
C SER A 320 -26.76 21.36 -11.19
N SER A 321 -27.41 20.87 -10.13
CA SER A 321 -28.57 19.98 -10.24
C SER A 321 -29.89 20.73 -10.49
N GLY A 322 -29.84 22.05 -10.70
CA GLY A 322 -31.02 22.89 -10.94
C GLY A 322 -31.87 23.15 -9.69
N SER A 323 -31.37 22.78 -8.50
CA SER A 323 -32.09 22.91 -7.23
C SER A 323 -31.68 24.21 -6.52
N PRO A 324 -32.64 24.99 -5.97
CA PRO A 324 -32.32 26.13 -5.11
C PRO A 324 -31.52 25.67 -3.89
N VAL A 325 -30.43 26.36 -3.60
CA VAL A 325 -29.59 26.10 -2.42
C VAL A 325 -30.27 26.69 -1.19
N ALA A 326 -30.49 25.88 -0.17
CA ALA A 326 -30.92 26.34 1.14
C ALA A 326 -29.72 26.85 1.94
N PHE A 327 -29.90 27.91 2.72
CA PHE A 327 -28.81 28.53 3.48
C PHE A 327 -28.54 27.81 4.80
N GLY A 328 -27.28 27.75 5.19
CA GLY A 328 -26.82 27.21 6.46
C GLY A 328 -26.06 28.26 7.28
N GLN A 329 -25.49 27.82 8.39
CA GLN A 329 -24.56 28.63 9.16
C GLN A 329 -23.21 28.68 8.43
N ASP A 330 -22.48 29.80 8.58
CA ASP A 330 -21.07 29.87 8.19
C ASP A 330 -20.23 29.00 9.13
N SER A 331 -20.06 27.73 8.77
CA SER A 331 -19.33 26.73 9.56
C SER A 331 -18.75 25.64 8.66
N ALA A 332 -17.46 25.33 8.88
CA ALA A 332 -16.75 24.24 8.21
C ALA A 332 -16.95 22.87 8.90
N THR A 333 -17.76 22.81 9.96
CA THR A 333 -17.99 21.59 10.74
C THR A 333 -18.69 20.53 9.87
N PRO A 334 -18.21 19.27 9.85
CA PRO A 334 -18.90 18.18 9.18
C PRO A 334 -20.37 18.05 9.64
N GLY A 335 -21.29 17.90 8.70
CA GLY A 335 -22.72 17.79 9.01
C GLY A 335 -23.42 19.11 9.31
N ASN A 336 -22.81 20.25 8.92
CA ASN A 336 -23.48 21.54 8.98
C ASN A 336 -24.80 21.51 8.18
N ALA A 337 -25.82 22.20 8.68
CA ALA A 337 -27.15 22.19 8.07
C ALA A 337 -27.11 22.78 6.65
N ASN A 338 -27.84 22.15 5.72
CA ASN A 338 -27.95 22.55 4.31
C ASN A 338 -26.62 22.54 3.54
N GLN A 339 -25.62 21.83 4.03
CA GLN A 339 -24.40 21.53 3.31
C GLN A 339 -24.67 20.57 2.14
N TRP A 340 -24.04 20.79 0.98
CA TRP A 340 -24.13 19.88 -0.17
C TRP A 340 -22.75 19.60 -0.78
N SER A 341 -22.65 18.52 -1.56
CA SER A 341 -21.40 18.13 -2.21
C SER A 341 -21.15 18.95 -3.46
N ALA A 342 -19.98 19.59 -3.50
CA ALA A 342 -19.41 20.24 -4.69
C ALA A 342 -18.62 19.26 -5.57
N GLY A 343 -18.38 18.03 -5.08
CA GLY A 343 -17.67 16.97 -5.79
C GLY A 343 -16.37 16.54 -5.11
N ALA A 344 -15.69 15.56 -5.71
CA ALA A 344 -14.36 15.14 -5.29
C ALA A 344 -13.32 16.21 -5.67
N SER A 345 -12.38 16.47 -4.77
CA SER A 345 -11.27 17.38 -4.98
C SER A 345 -10.31 16.77 -6.02
N PRO A 346 -10.10 17.40 -7.20
CA PRO A 346 -9.09 16.95 -8.14
C PRO A 346 -7.69 17.37 -7.66
N ASN A 347 -6.65 16.84 -8.30
CA ASN A 347 -5.34 17.47 -8.23
C ASN A 347 -5.31 18.63 -9.25
N GLY A 348 -5.62 19.83 -8.80
CA GLY A 348 -5.78 21.01 -9.66
C GLY A 348 -7.12 21.72 -9.43
N THR A 349 -7.70 22.30 -10.48
CA THR A 349 -8.86 23.19 -10.34
C THR A 349 -10.19 22.43 -10.22
N LEU A 350 -10.95 22.70 -9.16
CA LEU A 350 -12.36 22.32 -9.03
C LEU A 350 -13.25 23.51 -9.39
N GLN A 351 -14.22 23.29 -10.29
CA GLN A 351 -15.19 24.29 -10.73
C GLN A 351 -16.57 23.95 -10.21
N ILE A 352 -17.21 24.89 -9.51
CA ILE A 352 -18.56 24.74 -8.96
C ILE A 352 -19.49 25.70 -9.70
N PRO A 353 -20.17 25.26 -10.78
CA PRO A 353 -21.07 26.12 -11.53
C PRO A 353 -22.37 26.35 -10.74
N LEU A 354 -22.77 27.61 -10.66
CA LEU A 354 -23.95 28.08 -9.95
C LEU A 354 -24.75 29.04 -10.85
N THR A 355 -26.00 29.28 -10.48
CA THR A 355 -26.84 30.29 -11.14
C THR A 355 -27.56 31.12 -10.11
N ALA A 356 -27.41 32.44 -10.18
CA ALA A 356 -28.21 33.36 -9.40
C ALA A 356 -29.47 33.73 -10.19
N ARG A 357 -30.61 33.89 -9.52
CA ARG A 357 -31.87 34.36 -10.15
C ARG A 357 -32.73 35.10 -9.14
N TYR A 358 -33.57 36.02 -9.60
CA TYR A 358 -34.55 36.65 -8.71
C TYR A 358 -35.68 35.68 -8.37
N VAL A 359 -36.28 35.84 -7.19
CA VAL A 359 -37.51 35.14 -6.80
C VAL A 359 -38.50 36.11 -6.16
N ARG A 360 -39.78 35.99 -6.51
CA ARG A 360 -40.86 36.75 -5.88
C ARG A 360 -41.17 36.20 -4.49
N THR A 361 -41.03 37.06 -3.48
CA THR A 361 -41.30 36.75 -2.07
C THR A 361 -42.51 37.50 -1.51
N GLY A 362 -43.05 38.47 -2.25
CA GLY A 362 -44.22 39.24 -1.84
C GLY A 362 -44.78 40.12 -2.96
N VAL A 363 -45.30 41.30 -2.59
CA VAL A 363 -45.75 42.33 -3.54
C VAL A 363 -44.52 42.99 -4.16
N VAL A 364 -44.38 42.87 -5.48
CA VAL A 364 -43.19 43.31 -6.21
C VAL A 364 -43.26 44.81 -6.49
N SER A 365 -42.19 45.53 -6.16
CA SER A 365 -41.98 46.91 -6.60
C SER A 365 -40.63 47.06 -7.28
N ALA A 366 -40.57 47.87 -8.33
CA ALA A 366 -39.33 48.16 -9.04
C ALA A 366 -38.31 48.86 -8.14
N GLY A 367 -37.02 48.63 -8.42
CA GLY A 367 -35.92 49.23 -7.68
C GLY A 367 -34.61 48.48 -7.89
N THR A 368 -33.58 48.87 -7.12
CA THR A 368 -32.28 48.20 -7.10
C THR A 368 -32.34 46.97 -6.21
N VAL A 369 -31.60 45.93 -6.60
CA VAL A 369 -31.45 44.69 -5.85
C VAL A 369 -29.96 44.46 -5.58
N LYS A 370 -29.62 44.32 -4.30
CA LYS A 370 -28.30 43.93 -3.83
C LYS A 370 -28.48 42.87 -2.74
N ALA A 371 -27.68 41.83 -2.79
CA ALA A 371 -27.70 40.71 -1.85
C ALA A 371 -26.27 40.28 -1.55
N LEU A 372 -26.06 39.70 -0.37
CA LEU A 372 -24.76 39.19 0.07
C LEU A 372 -24.93 37.73 0.50
N ALA A 373 -24.08 36.86 -0.04
CA ALA A 373 -23.97 35.49 0.39
C ALA A 373 -22.54 35.20 0.85
N THR A 374 -22.39 34.40 1.89
CA THR A 374 -21.10 33.78 2.25
C THR A 374 -21.10 32.34 1.74
N PHE A 375 -19.91 31.79 1.52
CA PHE A 375 -19.75 30.37 1.24
C PHE A 375 -18.65 29.80 2.13
N THR A 376 -18.90 28.62 2.68
CA THR A 376 -18.00 27.95 3.60
C THR A 376 -17.74 26.54 3.12
N MET A 377 -16.47 26.16 3.03
CA MET A 377 -16.07 24.80 2.63
C MET A 377 -15.84 23.91 3.85
N SER A 378 -16.18 22.63 3.68
CA SER A 378 -15.79 21.54 4.56
C SER A 378 -15.21 20.42 3.71
N TYR A 379 -14.13 19.79 4.18
CA TYR A 379 -13.43 18.72 3.45
C TYR A 379 -13.66 17.43 4.22
N GLN A 380 -14.07 16.37 3.52
CA GLN A 380 -14.36 15.02 4.06
C GLN A 380 -13.73 13.92 3.21
#